data_AF-A0A382ULL9-F1
#
_entry.id   AF-A0A382ULL9-F1
#
_cell.length_a   1.000
_cell.length_b   1.000
_cell.length_c   1.000
_cell.angle_alpha   90.00
_cell.angle_beta   90.00
_cell.angle_gamma   90.00
#
_symmetry.space_group_name_H-M   'P 1'
#
loop_
_entity.id
_entity.type
_entity.pdbx_description
1 polymer ?
#
loop_
_entity_poly.entity_id
_entity_poly.type
_entity_poly.pdbx_seq_one_letter_code
_entity_poly.pdbx_strand_id
1 'polypeptide(L)'
;VGDSSLVDNSTGNYNSALGYRALYANTGSRNTAMGYLALADATSASANTAVGHQALRFNTTGSWNLGIGHQALYNNATGSANTAIGSGVLSFNSSGDNNTGIGTSALYVNRTGDFNSATGDYSLWNNKYGSYNTATGGYAGHLIIYGSNNVLLGYGTNPSAQDGINQIVIGYGATGHGDNIAVIGDEDMTAWHPADDGGVDLGGSDYEFKDLYVDGVNYSDAIGFGTTAMAVPTADGTNGQVLVTDGSGTLSWSTAGSVSSLSDLSVTATAAELNIMDGVTATATELNLIDG
;
A
#
# COMPACT_ATOMS: atom_id res chain seq x y z
N VAL A 1 -31.20 -11.26 35.00
CA VAL A 1 -31.26 -12.70 35.39
C VAL A 1 -29.85 -13.14 35.71
N GLY A 2 -29.59 -13.64 36.91
CA GLY A 2 -28.24 -13.86 37.40
C GLY A 2 -28.02 -13.12 38.71
N ASP A 3 -27.18 -13.69 39.57
CA ASP A 3 -26.90 -13.11 40.87
C ASP A 3 -26.23 -11.73 40.73
N SER A 4 -26.70 -10.77 41.53
CA SER A 4 -26.18 -9.40 41.55
C SER A 4 -26.22 -8.66 40.20
N SER A 5 -27.12 -9.03 39.27
CA SER A 5 -27.31 -8.27 38.01
C SER A 5 -28.14 -6.99 38.24
N LEU A 6 -27.72 -5.85 37.69
CA LEU A 6 -28.41 -4.54 37.81
C LEU A 6 -28.57 -3.99 39.24
N VAL A 7 -27.75 -4.42 40.21
CA VAL A 7 -27.91 -4.06 41.62
C VAL A 7 -27.76 -2.57 41.87
N ASP A 8 -26.71 -1.93 41.34
CA ASP A 8 -26.45 -0.50 41.51
C ASP A 8 -26.84 0.29 40.24
N ASN A 9 -27.85 -0.18 39.49
CA ASN A 9 -28.39 0.57 38.35
C ASN A 9 -29.25 1.75 38.81
N SER A 10 -28.63 2.92 39.00
CA SER A 10 -29.26 4.05 39.72
C SER A 10 -30.09 5.00 38.84
N THR A 11 -29.74 5.18 37.55
CA THR A 11 -30.42 6.11 36.64
C THR A 11 -30.66 5.57 35.22
N GLY A 12 -30.09 4.42 34.88
CA GLY A 12 -30.09 3.85 33.54
C GLY A 12 -31.39 3.16 33.17
N ASN A 13 -31.96 3.50 32.01
CA ASN A 13 -33.18 2.88 31.47
C ASN A 13 -32.88 1.94 30.29
N TYR A 14 -33.78 0.99 30.03
CA TYR A 14 -33.74 0.06 28.88
C TYR A 14 -32.50 -0.85 28.83
N ASN A 15 -32.04 -1.31 29.99
CA ASN A 15 -30.89 -2.21 30.10
C ASN A 15 -31.32 -3.69 30.21
N SER A 16 -30.57 -4.59 29.57
CA SER A 16 -30.76 -6.04 29.66
C SER A 16 -29.52 -6.71 30.24
N ALA A 17 -29.66 -7.47 31.33
CA ALA A 17 -28.55 -8.11 32.02
C ALA A 17 -28.79 -9.62 32.26
N LEU A 18 -27.84 -10.44 31.84
CA LEU A 18 -27.79 -11.89 32.07
C LEU A 18 -26.40 -12.32 32.57
N GLY A 19 -26.31 -12.90 33.77
CA GLY A 19 -25.05 -13.39 34.33
C GLY A 19 -24.67 -12.72 35.65
N TYR A 20 -23.66 -13.29 36.33
CA TYR A 20 -23.19 -12.79 37.62
C TYR A 20 -22.59 -11.39 37.48
N ARG A 21 -23.13 -10.43 38.24
CA ARG A 21 -22.69 -9.02 38.24
C ARG A 21 -22.63 -8.36 36.85
N ALA A 22 -23.47 -8.82 35.92
CA ALA A 22 -23.69 -8.12 34.66
C ALA A 22 -24.38 -6.77 34.94
N LEU A 23 -23.83 -5.67 34.41
CA LEU A 23 -24.30 -4.30 34.66
C LEU A 23 -24.42 -3.95 36.16
N TYR A 24 -23.44 -4.36 36.96
CA TYR A 24 -23.47 -4.19 38.41
C TYR A 24 -23.58 -2.72 38.85
N ALA A 25 -22.68 -1.84 38.40
CA ALA A 25 -22.62 -0.42 38.77
C ALA A 25 -22.94 0.53 37.60
N ASN A 26 -24.03 0.22 36.88
CA ASN A 26 -24.38 0.94 35.65
C ASN A 26 -25.22 2.20 35.89
N THR A 27 -24.89 3.36 35.34
CA THR A 27 -25.77 4.56 35.37
C THR A 27 -26.25 4.99 33.97
N GLY A 28 -25.73 4.37 32.90
CA GLY A 28 -26.10 4.60 31.51
C GLY A 28 -27.32 3.81 31.02
N SER A 29 -27.81 4.13 29.83
CA SER A 29 -29.04 3.54 29.27
C SER A 29 -28.77 2.69 28.02
N ARG A 30 -29.71 1.80 27.68
CA ARG A 30 -29.72 0.98 26.45
C ARG A 30 -28.55 0.00 26.33
N ASN A 31 -28.06 -0.51 27.46
CA ASN A 31 -26.96 -1.48 27.50
C ASN A 31 -27.49 -2.92 27.50
N THR A 32 -26.86 -3.80 26.74
CA THR A 32 -27.09 -5.26 26.78
C THR A 32 -25.83 -5.94 27.30
N ALA A 33 -25.93 -6.68 28.40
CA ALA A 33 -24.81 -7.40 29.00
C ALA A 33 -25.18 -8.87 29.25
N MET A 34 -24.41 -9.79 28.66
CA MET A 34 -24.57 -11.23 28.83
C MET A 34 -23.22 -11.88 29.16
N GLY A 35 -23.04 -12.34 30.38
CA GLY A 35 -21.80 -13.00 30.83
C GLY A 35 -21.38 -12.58 32.24
N TYR A 36 -20.41 -13.30 32.79
CA TYR A 36 -19.79 -12.96 34.07
C TYR A 36 -19.08 -11.60 33.97
N LEU A 37 -19.46 -10.64 34.81
CA LEU A 37 -18.91 -9.28 34.86
C LEU A 37 -18.96 -8.49 33.53
N ALA A 38 -19.87 -8.83 32.61
CA ALA A 38 -20.07 -8.05 31.39
C ALA A 38 -20.61 -6.64 31.76
N LEU A 39 -19.94 -5.58 31.28
CA LEU A 39 -20.27 -4.17 31.60
C LEU A 39 -20.42 -3.87 33.11
N ALA A 40 -19.63 -4.52 33.98
CA ALA A 40 -19.80 -4.38 35.42
C ALA A 40 -19.58 -2.96 35.96
N ASP A 41 -18.64 -2.20 35.38
CA ASP A 41 -18.21 -0.88 35.87
C ASP A 41 -18.61 0.28 34.91
N ALA A 42 -19.73 0.10 34.18
CA ALA A 42 -20.21 1.03 33.17
C ALA A 42 -20.98 2.22 33.75
N THR A 43 -20.29 3.24 34.29
CA THR A 43 -20.94 4.39 34.92
C THR A 43 -21.85 5.17 33.94
N SER A 44 -21.34 6.06 33.08
CA SER A 44 -22.19 6.85 32.15
C SER A 44 -22.27 6.28 30.72
N ALA A 45 -21.58 5.18 30.46
CA ALA A 45 -21.57 4.47 29.20
C ALA A 45 -22.98 4.01 28.76
N SER A 46 -23.41 4.42 27.55
CA SER A 46 -24.75 4.09 27.02
C SER A 46 -24.66 3.38 25.66
N ALA A 47 -25.72 2.64 25.33
CA ALA A 47 -25.87 1.93 24.05
C ALA A 47 -24.75 0.93 23.72
N ASN A 48 -24.26 0.20 24.73
CA ASN A 48 -23.23 -0.82 24.56
C ASN A 48 -23.83 -2.24 24.53
N THR A 49 -23.22 -3.14 23.76
CA THR A 49 -23.55 -4.57 23.77
C THR A 49 -22.32 -5.38 24.17
N ALA A 50 -22.39 -6.07 25.29
CA ALA A 50 -21.33 -6.90 25.84
C ALA A 50 -21.80 -8.35 26.00
N VAL A 51 -21.17 -9.28 25.27
CA VAL A 51 -21.50 -10.71 25.30
C VAL A 51 -20.22 -11.51 25.51
N GLY A 52 -20.03 -12.06 26.70
CA GLY A 52 -18.85 -12.85 27.05
C GLY A 52 -18.36 -12.60 28.46
N HIS A 53 -17.43 -13.43 28.92
CA HIS A 53 -16.77 -13.25 30.21
C HIS A 53 -15.94 -11.95 30.20
N GLN A 54 -16.30 -11.01 31.08
CA GLN A 54 -15.66 -9.71 31.25
C GLN A 54 -15.60 -8.83 29.98
N ALA A 55 -16.50 -9.06 29.02
CA ALA A 55 -16.62 -8.15 27.88
C ALA A 55 -17.01 -6.74 28.36
N LEU A 56 -16.30 -5.71 27.90
CA LEU A 56 -16.52 -4.30 28.27
C LEU A 56 -16.51 -4.03 29.80
N ARG A 57 -15.79 -4.84 30.60
CA ARG A 57 -15.84 -4.76 32.06
C ARG A 57 -15.53 -3.35 32.60
N PHE A 58 -14.43 -2.75 32.15
CA PHE A 58 -13.94 -1.44 32.60
C PHE A 58 -14.27 -0.31 31.60
N ASN A 59 -15.41 -0.40 30.92
CA ASN A 59 -15.89 0.66 30.02
C ASN A 59 -16.68 1.72 30.79
N THR A 60 -16.03 2.78 31.28
CA THR A 60 -16.65 3.72 32.23
C THR A 60 -17.60 4.72 31.54
N THR A 61 -17.13 5.42 30.49
CA THR A 61 -17.94 6.45 29.80
C THR A 61 -18.13 6.19 28.31
N GLY A 62 -17.40 5.24 27.73
CA GLY A 62 -17.48 4.91 26.31
C GLY A 62 -18.87 4.42 25.88
N SER A 63 -19.40 4.96 24.79
CA SER A 63 -20.74 4.62 24.29
C SER A 63 -20.68 3.97 22.90
N TRP A 64 -21.75 3.27 22.51
CA TRP A 64 -21.88 2.64 21.19
C TRP A 64 -20.86 1.53 20.89
N ASN A 65 -20.35 0.85 21.91
CA ASN A 65 -19.39 -0.23 21.73
C ASN A 65 -20.09 -1.61 21.64
N LEU A 66 -19.58 -2.46 20.75
CA LEU A 66 -19.97 -3.86 20.61
C LEU A 66 -18.78 -4.75 21.01
N GLY A 67 -18.88 -5.48 22.12
CA GLY A 67 -17.91 -6.47 22.56
C GLY A 67 -18.51 -7.86 22.63
N ILE A 68 -18.09 -8.77 21.74
CA ILE A 68 -18.51 -10.17 21.75
C ILE A 68 -17.27 -11.05 21.88
N GLY A 69 -17.11 -11.73 23.01
CA GLY A 69 -15.98 -12.61 23.29
C GLY A 69 -15.45 -12.48 24.71
N HIS A 70 -14.55 -13.40 25.09
CA HIS A 70 -13.83 -13.31 26.36
C HIS A 70 -12.95 -12.06 26.36
N GLN A 71 -13.16 -11.13 27.31
CA GLN A 71 -12.38 -9.91 27.46
C GLN A 71 -12.33 -8.99 26.22
N ALA A 72 -13.32 -9.09 25.32
CA ALA A 72 -13.48 -8.11 24.24
C ALA A 72 -13.71 -6.70 24.85
N LEU A 73 -12.90 -5.71 24.45
CA LEU A 73 -12.92 -4.34 24.99
C LEU A 73 -12.80 -4.27 26.54
N TYR A 74 -12.06 -5.20 27.15
CA TYR A 74 -11.95 -5.33 28.61
C TYR A 74 -11.63 -4.01 29.34
N ASN A 75 -10.64 -3.27 28.84
CA ASN A 75 -10.16 -2.01 29.41
C ASN A 75 -10.36 -0.86 28.42
N ASN A 76 -11.63 -0.48 28.22
CA ASN A 76 -12.06 0.59 27.31
C ASN A 76 -12.54 1.85 28.05
N ALA A 77 -11.66 2.61 28.68
CA ALA A 77 -12.08 3.65 29.64
C ALA A 77 -13.07 4.68 29.03
N THR A 78 -12.71 5.32 27.91
CA THR A 78 -13.54 6.37 27.31
C THR A 78 -13.86 6.15 25.82
N GLY A 79 -13.26 5.15 25.18
CA GLY A 79 -13.42 4.90 23.74
C GLY A 79 -14.86 4.59 23.34
N SER A 80 -15.31 5.12 22.22
CA SER A 80 -16.67 5.01 21.71
C SER A 80 -16.72 4.47 20.28
N ALA A 81 -17.87 3.89 19.91
CA ALA A 81 -18.13 3.35 18.57
C ALA A 81 -17.15 2.24 18.13
N ASN A 82 -16.62 1.45 19.06
CA ASN A 82 -15.73 0.34 18.74
C ASN A 82 -16.49 -0.99 18.57
N THR A 83 -16.07 -1.83 17.62
CA THR A 83 -16.56 -3.19 17.43
C THR A 83 -15.42 -4.18 17.68
N ALA A 84 -15.62 -5.09 18.63
CA ALA A 84 -14.67 -6.13 19.02
C ALA A 84 -15.35 -7.50 19.02
N ILE A 85 -14.98 -8.37 18.08
CA ILE A 85 -15.55 -9.72 17.96
C ILE A 85 -14.43 -10.76 18.04
N GLY A 86 -14.37 -11.47 19.16
CA GLY A 86 -13.42 -12.53 19.48
C GLY A 86 -12.74 -12.32 20.83
N SER A 87 -11.85 -13.25 21.20
CA SER A 87 -11.19 -13.22 22.51
C SER A 87 -10.10 -12.15 22.55
N GLY A 88 -10.12 -11.27 23.55
CA GLY A 88 -9.08 -10.26 23.78
C GLY A 88 -9.03 -9.12 22.75
N VAL A 89 -9.96 -9.06 21.80
CA VAL A 89 -9.98 -7.98 20.80
C VAL A 89 -10.17 -6.63 21.49
N LEU A 90 -9.32 -5.64 21.15
CA LEU A 90 -9.33 -4.30 21.75
C LEU A 90 -9.25 -4.30 23.29
N SER A 91 -8.64 -5.32 23.90
CA SER A 91 -8.62 -5.49 25.36
C SER A 91 -7.99 -4.31 26.11
N PHE A 92 -7.06 -3.57 25.50
CA PHE A 92 -6.43 -2.39 26.07
C PHE A 92 -6.62 -1.14 25.20
N ASN A 93 -7.87 -0.76 24.96
CA ASN A 93 -8.26 0.44 24.21
C ASN A 93 -8.58 1.62 25.14
N SER A 94 -7.60 2.43 25.58
CA SER A 94 -7.86 3.44 26.62
C SER A 94 -8.88 4.51 26.21
N SER A 95 -8.70 5.11 25.03
CA SER A 95 -9.56 6.18 24.52
C SER A 95 -9.74 6.19 23.00
N GLY A 96 -9.33 5.13 22.30
CA GLY A 96 -9.47 5.05 20.85
C GLY A 96 -10.93 4.89 20.42
N ASP A 97 -11.33 5.61 19.40
CA ASP A 97 -12.70 5.62 18.88
C ASP A 97 -12.78 4.97 17.48
N ASN A 98 -13.96 4.45 17.13
CA ASN A 98 -14.27 3.96 15.79
C ASN A 98 -13.37 2.82 15.28
N ASN A 99 -12.85 1.96 16.16
CA ASN A 99 -12.03 0.81 15.76
C ASN A 99 -12.89 -0.45 15.56
N THR A 100 -12.55 -1.25 14.56
CA THR A 100 -13.16 -2.56 14.31
C THR A 100 -12.09 -3.64 14.39
N GLY A 101 -12.22 -4.57 15.33
CA GLY A 101 -11.38 -5.76 15.46
C GLY A 101 -12.21 -7.04 15.37
N ILE A 102 -11.75 -7.99 14.57
CA ILE A 102 -12.38 -9.31 14.41
C ILE A 102 -11.28 -10.39 14.39
N GLY A 103 -11.39 -11.40 15.25
CA GLY A 103 -10.40 -12.47 15.39
C GLY A 103 -9.97 -12.66 16.84
N THR A 104 -8.87 -13.36 17.09
CA THR A 104 -8.29 -13.44 18.43
C THR A 104 -7.25 -12.35 18.60
N SER A 105 -7.43 -11.52 19.62
CA SER A 105 -6.52 -10.44 20.00
C SER A 105 -6.13 -9.47 18.88
N ALA A 106 -7.01 -9.29 17.89
CA ALA A 106 -6.90 -8.19 16.95
C ALA A 106 -6.95 -6.85 17.72
N LEU A 107 -6.07 -5.91 17.36
CA LEU A 107 -5.94 -4.60 18.04
C LEU A 107 -5.79 -4.72 19.58
N TYR A 108 -5.12 -5.77 20.09
CA TYR A 108 -5.01 -6.05 21.52
C TYR A 108 -4.59 -4.82 22.36
N VAL A 109 -3.59 -4.06 21.88
CA VAL A 109 -3.10 -2.83 22.50
C VAL A 109 -3.32 -1.62 21.58
N ASN A 110 -4.52 -1.02 21.65
CA ASN A 110 -4.87 0.19 20.91
C ASN A 110 -5.13 1.38 21.84
N ARG A 111 -4.10 1.94 22.50
CA ARG A 111 -4.34 2.90 23.60
C ARG A 111 -5.16 4.12 23.18
N THR A 112 -4.79 4.78 22.09
CA THR A 112 -5.45 6.01 21.62
C THR A 112 -5.63 6.08 20.10
N GLY A 113 -5.40 4.97 19.40
CA GLY A 113 -5.54 4.92 17.94
C GLY A 113 -7.01 4.94 17.53
N ASP A 114 -7.34 5.71 16.51
CA ASP A 114 -8.71 5.85 16.00
C ASP A 114 -8.84 5.26 14.60
N PHE A 115 -10.06 4.85 14.23
CA PHE A 115 -10.40 4.44 12.88
C PHE A 115 -9.54 3.29 12.31
N ASN A 116 -9.12 2.34 13.16
CA ASN A 116 -8.40 1.15 12.70
C ASN A 116 -9.37 -0.01 12.42
N SER A 117 -9.09 -0.77 11.36
CA SER A 117 -9.81 -1.99 11.00
C SER A 117 -8.86 -3.17 10.96
N ALA A 118 -9.08 -4.17 11.81
CA ALA A 118 -8.23 -5.35 11.93
C ALA A 118 -9.06 -6.63 11.85
N THR A 119 -8.77 -7.48 10.86
CA THR A 119 -9.40 -8.80 10.73
C THR A 119 -8.34 -9.89 10.66
N GLY A 120 -8.26 -10.74 11.67
CA GLY A 120 -7.29 -11.82 11.76
C GLY A 120 -6.74 -12.00 13.18
N ASP A 121 -6.18 -13.19 13.44
CA ASP A 121 -5.47 -13.48 14.68
C ASP A 121 -4.24 -12.58 14.83
N TYR A 122 -4.09 -11.87 15.95
CA TYR A 122 -2.99 -10.91 16.20
C TYR A 122 -2.86 -9.74 15.20
N SER A 123 -3.87 -9.48 14.36
CA SER A 123 -3.85 -8.34 13.42
C SER A 123 -3.78 -7.01 14.19
N LEU A 124 -2.84 -6.12 13.85
CA LEU A 124 -2.57 -4.84 14.53
C LEU A 124 -2.38 -4.97 16.06
N TRP A 125 -1.87 -6.11 16.55
CA TRP A 125 -1.77 -6.38 18.00
C TRP A 125 -1.15 -5.24 18.82
N ASN A 126 -0.10 -4.57 18.32
CA ASN A 126 0.65 -3.53 19.05
C ASN A 126 0.29 -2.08 18.66
N ASN A 127 -0.79 -1.83 17.91
CA ASN A 127 -1.14 -0.51 17.35
C ASN A 127 -1.49 0.53 18.43
N LYS A 128 -0.51 0.97 19.20
CA LYS A 128 -0.71 1.69 20.45
C LYS A 128 -1.27 3.10 20.24
N TYR A 129 -0.82 3.77 19.17
CA TYR A 129 -1.14 5.16 18.88
C TYR A 129 -1.51 5.42 17.43
N GLY A 130 -1.30 4.44 16.54
CA GLY A 130 -1.56 4.58 15.11
C GLY A 130 -3.05 4.68 14.80
N SER A 131 -3.40 5.51 13.82
CA SER A 131 -4.78 5.69 13.37
C SER A 131 -4.91 5.38 11.88
N TYR A 132 -6.13 5.11 11.44
CA TYR A 132 -6.46 4.88 10.03
C TYR A 132 -5.73 3.69 9.39
N ASN A 133 -5.37 2.67 10.17
CA ASN A 133 -4.76 1.45 9.61
C ASN A 133 -5.83 0.41 9.28
N THR A 134 -5.72 -0.21 8.12
CA THR A 134 -6.51 -1.38 7.71
C THR A 134 -5.58 -2.58 7.61
N ALA A 135 -5.85 -3.64 8.37
CA ALA A 135 -5.08 -4.87 8.35
C ALA A 135 -6.00 -6.09 8.24
N THR A 136 -5.73 -6.95 7.26
CA THR A 136 -6.49 -8.19 7.05
C THR A 136 -5.52 -9.35 6.84
N GLY A 137 -5.53 -10.30 7.77
CA GLY A 137 -4.62 -11.45 7.82
C GLY A 137 -4.12 -11.72 9.24
N GLY A 138 -3.75 -12.97 9.50
CA GLY A 138 -3.08 -13.31 10.76
C GLY A 138 -1.74 -12.57 10.87
N TYR A 139 -1.46 -11.95 12.01
CA TYR A 139 -0.26 -11.13 12.25
C TYR A 139 -0.06 -9.94 11.30
N ALA A 140 -1.08 -9.54 10.52
CA ALA A 140 -1.00 -8.36 9.66
C ALA A 140 -0.84 -7.09 10.52
N GLY A 141 0.22 -6.32 10.28
CA GLY A 141 0.54 -5.07 10.98
C GLY A 141 0.85 -5.21 12.47
N HIS A 142 1.16 -6.41 12.95
CA HIS A 142 1.41 -6.65 14.38
C HIS A 142 2.62 -5.87 14.93
N LEU A 143 3.49 -5.34 14.06
CA LEU A 143 4.63 -4.50 14.41
C LEU A 143 4.30 -3.00 14.49
N ILE A 144 3.12 -2.55 14.01
CA ILE A 144 2.74 -1.13 14.09
C ILE A 144 2.62 -0.73 15.56
N ILE A 145 3.27 0.38 15.94
CA ILE A 145 3.09 1.03 17.25
C ILE A 145 2.58 2.47 17.08
N TYR A 146 3.19 3.23 16.17
CA TYR A 146 2.89 4.64 15.89
C TYR A 146 2.39 4.88 14.46
N GLY A 147 2.65 3.94 13.55
CA GLY A 147 2.35 4.05 12.13
C GLY A 147 0.86 4.26 11.86
N SER A 148 0.54 5.07 10.86
CA SER A 148 -0.82 5.48 10.53
C SER A 148 -1.05 5.45 9.02
N ASN A 149 -2.31 5.33 8.62
CA ASN A 149 -2.73 5.31 7.20
C ASN A 149 -2.17 4.12 6.40
N ASN A 150 -1.90 2.97 7.03
CA ASN A 150 -1.39 1.79 6.32
C ASN A 150 -2.52 0.85 5.89
N VAL A 151 -2.39 0.23 4.73
CA VAL A 151 -3.23 -0.88 4.24
C VAL A 151 -2.38 -2.13 4.15
N LEU A 152 -2.69 -3.15 4.95
CA LEU A 152 -1.91 -4.37 5.10
C LEU A 152 -2.79 -5.59 4.82
N LEU A 153 -2.55 -6.30 3.73
CA LEU A 153 -3.39 -7.41 3.28
C LEU A 153 -2.57 -8.68 3.06
N GLY A 154 -2.72 -9.66 3.95
CA GLY A 154 -2.03 -10.94 3.89
C GLY A 154 -1.49 -11.35 5.25
N TYR A 155 -1.26 -12.66 5.44
CA TYR A 155 -0.65 -13.17 6.65
C TYR A 155 0.77 -12.61 6.81
N GLY A 156 1.08 -12.06 7.98
CA GLY A 156 2.41 -11.55 8.31
C GLY A 156 2.82 -10.27 7.57
N THR A 157 1.90 -9.59 6.87
CA THR A 157 2.21 -8.29 6.25
C THR A 157 2.61 -7.25 7.29
N ASN A 158 3.63 -6.46 7.03
CA ASN A 158 4.03 -5.37 7.94
C ASN A 158 4.52 -4.14 7.15
N PRO A 159 4.39 -2.93 7.72
CA PRO A 159 5.04 -1.74 7.15
C PRO A 159 6.56 -1.85 7.29
N SER A 160 7.28 -0.94 6.62
CA SER A 160 8.74 -0.85 6.69
C SER A 160 9.30 -0.58 8.10
N ALA A 161 8.51 0.03 8.98
CA ALA A 161 8.89 0.41 10.33
C ALA A 161 7.67 0.51 11.26
N GLN A 162 7.89 0.51 12.58
CA GLN A 162 6.81 0.60 13.59
C GLN A 162 6.00 1.90 13.52
N ASP A 163 6.61 2.95 12.97
CA ASP A 163 6.09 4.29 12.73
C ASP A 163 5.84 4.57 11.23
N GLY A 164 5.96 3.56 10.37
CA GLY A 164 5.73 3.71 8.93
C GLY A 164 4.34 4.25 8.62
N ILE A 165 4.25 5.17 7.67
CA ILE A 165 3.01 5.86 7.31
C ILE A 165 2.66 5.71 5.83
N ASN A 166 1.36 5.68 5.56
CA ASN A 166 0.82 5.75 4.20
C ASN A 166 1.35 4.65 3.27
N GLN A 167 1.51 3.42 3.78
CA GLN A 167 1.99 2.28 2.99
C GLN A 167 0.84 1.36 2.58
N ILE A 168 0.94 0.77 1.39
CA ILE A 168 0.05 -0.32 0.95
C ILE A 168 0.94 -1.57 0.85
N VAL A 169 0.70 -2.59 1.67
CA VAL A 169 1.51 -3.82 1.68
C VAL A 169 0.58 -5.01 1.51
N ILE A 170 0.72 -5.73 0.40
CA ILE A 170 -0.18 -6.80 0.01
C ILE A 170 0.64 -8.06 -0.30
N GLY A 171 0.26 -9.21 0.26
CA GLY A 171 0.91 -10.49 -0.02
C GLY A 171 1.28 -11.25 1.26
N TYR A 172 1.39 -12.57 1.18
CA TYR A 172 1.92 -13.36 2.28
C TYR A 172 3.35 -12.89 2.60
N GLY A 173 3.65 -12.58 3.87
CA GLY A 173 5.01 -12.21 4.30
C GLY A 173 5.54 -10.85 3.79
N ALA A 174 4.77 -10.11 2.99
CA ALA A 174 5.24 -8.87 2.39
C ALA A 174 5.59 -7.80 3.44
N THR A 175 6.69 -7.08 3.22
CA THR A 175 7.16 -5.98 4.09
C THR A 175 7.25 -4.68 3.30
N GLY A 176 6.72 -3.60 3.86
CA GLY A 176 6.78 -2.27 3.25
C GLY A 176 8.21 -1.75 3.08
N HIS A 177 8.43 -0.87 2.10
CA HIS A 177 9.76 -0.36 1.74
C HIS A 177 9.98 1.13 2.05
N GLY A 178 9.06 1.75 2.79
CA GLY A 178 9.15 3.16 3.18
C GLY A 178 7.79 3.85 3.10
N ASP A 179 7.75 5.07 3.58
CA ASP A 179 6.50 5.85 3.61
C ASP A 179 6.02 6.20 2.21
N ASN A 180 4.70 6.19 2.01
CA ASN A 180 4.07 6.49 0.72
C ASN A 180 4.39 5.47 -0.39
N ILE A 181 4.74 4.24 -0.03
CA ILE A 181 5.10 3.18 -0.98
C ILE A 181 4.06 2.06 -0.94
N ALA A 182 3.70 1.56 -2.13
CA ALA A 182 2.97 0.32 -2.30
C ALA A 182 3.93 -0.84 -2.58
N VAL A 183 3.79 -1.94 -1.83
CA VAL A 183 4.50 -3.22 -2.01
C VAL A 183 3.46 -4.31 -2.23
N ILE A 184 3.63 -5.08 -3.31
CA ILE A 184 2.79 -6.24 -3.64
C ILE A 184 3.71 -7.45 -3.83
N GLY A 185 3.57 -8.45 -2.97
CA GLY A 185 4.43 -9.62 -2.92
C GLY A 185 5.57 -9.52 -1.91
N ASP A 186 6.20 -10.65 -1.64
CA ASP A 186 7.46 -10.79 -0.90
C ASP A 186 8.62 -11.13 -1.86
N GLU A 187 9.81 -11.39 -1.32
CA GLU A 187 11.00 -11.72 -2.11
C GLU A 187 10.87 -13.05 -2.88
N ASP A 188 9.93 -13.91 -2.49
CA ASP A 188 9.66 -15.20 -3.14
C ASP A 188 8.66 -15.08 -4.31
N MET A 189 8.04 -13.91 -4.53
CA MET A 189 7.12 -13.69 -5.64
C MET A 189 7.84 -13.77 -7.00
N THR A 190 7.49 -14.75 -7.83
CA THR A 190 8.19 -14.99 -9.11
C THR A 190 7.65 -14.21 -10.31
N ALA A 191 6.40 -13.75 -10.25
CA ALA A 191 5.78 -12.99 -11.34
C ALA A 191 4.52 -12.25 -10.86
N TRP A 192 4.26 -11.08 -11.46
CA TRP A 192 2.96 -10.42 -11.40
C TRP A 192 2.23 -10.65 -12.74
N HIS A 193 1.11 -11.36 -12.70
CA HIS A 193 0.28 -11.65 -13.87
C HIS A 193 -0.99 -10.79 -13.81
N PRO A 194 -1.04 -9.62 -14.48
CA PRO A 194 -2.31 -8.91 -14.64
C PRO A 194 -3.28 -9.79 -15.42
N ALA A 195 -4.56 -9.71 -15.07
CA ALA A 195 -5.60 -10.43 -15.78
C ALA A 195 -5.89 -9.70 -17.09
N ASP A 196 -5.19 -10.03 -18.17
CA ASP A 196 -5.57 -9.59 -19.51
C ASP A 196 -5.24 -10.57 -20.64
N ASP A 197 -5.97 -10.40 -21.72
CA ASP A 197 -6.10 -11.17 -22.95
C ASP A 197 -4.88 -11.15 -23.90
N GLY A 198 -3.69 -10.86 -23.39
CA GLY A 198 -2.44 -10.86 -24.17
C GLY A 198 -1.48 -9.70 -23.93
N GLY A 199 -1.77 -8.81 -22.96
CA GLY A 199 -0.89 -7.71 -22.56
C GLY A 199 -0.66 -7.62 -21.04
N VAL A 200 0.45 -7.01 -20.63
CA VAL A 200 0.68 -6.52 -19.27
C VAL A 200 0.61 -5.00 -19.35
N ASP A 201 -0.60 -4.46 -19.31
CA ASP A 201 -0.79 -3.01 -19.31
C ASP A 201 -0.48 -2.45 -17.92
N LEU A 202 0.73 -1.89 -17.79
CA LEU A 202 1.19 -1.17 -16.60
C LEU A 202 0.71 0.29 -16.58
N GLY A 203 -0.20 0.70 -17.46
CA GLY A 203 -0.72 2.06 -17.53
C GLY A 203 -1.70 2.23 -18.67
N GLY A 204 -2.18 3.45 -18.90
CA GLY A 204 -3.03 3.82 -20.02
C GLY A 204 -2.86 5.30 -20.38
N SER A 205 -3.58 5.78 -21.42
CA SER A 205 -3.46 7.18 -21.88
C SER A 205 -3.75 8.23 -20.79
N ASP A 206 -4.52 7.85 -19.77
CA ASP A 206 -4.89 8.72 -18.65
C ASP A 206 -4.02 8.48 -17.39
N TYR A 207 -3.25 7.38 -17.37
CA TYR A 207 -2.47 6.93 -16.21
C TYR A 207 -1.16 6.31 -16.68
N GLU A 208 -0.14 7.14 -16.88
CA GLU A 208 1.20 6.71 -17.28
C GLU A 208 2.10 6.56 -16.05
N PHE A 209 2.90 5.50 -15.99
CA PHE A 209 4.06 5.50 -15.09
C PHE A 209 5.05 6.53 -15.60
N LYS A 210 5.33 7.54 -14.78
CA LYS A 210 6.26 8.62 -15.12
C LYS A 210 7.65 8.09 -15.49
N ASP A 211 8.09 7.07 -14.77
CA ASP A 211 9.40 6.43 -14.95
C ASP A 211 9.22 4.90 -14.86
N LEU A 212 9.83 4.14 -15.78
CA LEU A 212 10.01 2.69 -15.69
C LEU A 212 11.50 2.40 -15.46
N TYR A 213 11.88 2.02 -14.24
CA TYR A 213 13.27 1.71 -13.92
C TYR A 213 13.59 0.25 -14.26
N VAL A 214 14.55 0.04 -15.15
CA VAL A 214 15.14 -1.27 -15.45
C VAL A 214 16.57 -1.24 -14.90
N ASP A 215 16.91 -2.17 -14.01
CA ASP A 215 18.10 -2.15 -13.14
C ASP A 215 19.45 -2.43 -13.84
N GLY A 216 19.53 -2.23 -15.16
CA GLY A 216 20.76 -2.45 -15.94
C GLY A 216 21.16 -3.92 -16.09
N VAL A 217 20.38 -4.87 -15.57
CA VAL A 217 20.54 -6.28 -15.88
C VAL A 217 19.91 -6.55 -17.26
N ASN A 218 20.67 -7.22 -18.14
CA ASN A 218 20.15 -7.66 -19.44
C ASN A 218 19.12 -8.78 -19.21
N TYR A 219 17.85 -8.43 -19.13
CA TYR A 219 16.78 -9.41 -19.31
C TYR A 219 16.61 -9.61 -20.82
N SER A 220 16.63 -10.87 -21.27
CA SER A 220 16.41 -11.27 -22.68
C SER A 220 15.14 -10.67 -23.29
N ASP A 221 14.18 -10.25 -22.44
CA ASP A 221 12.89 -9.68 -22.79
C ASP A 221 12.67 -8.26 -22.19
N ALA A 222 13.73 -7.51 -21.87
CA ALA A 222 13.60 -6.14 -21.34
C ALA A 222 13.07 -5.15 -22.41
N ILE A 223 11.93 -4.52 -22.09
CA ILE A 223 11.18 -3.53 -22.88
C ILE A 223 11.14 -3.87 -24.38
N GLY A 224 10.25 -4.81 -24.74
CA GLY A 224 10.00 -5.12 -26.15
C GLY A 224 9.35 -3.94 -26.89
N PHE A 225 10.13 -3.19 -27.66
CA PHE A 225 9.61 -2.22 -28.64
C PHE A 225 9.14 -2.90 -29.94
N GLY A 226 8.46 -4.04 -29.84
CA GLY A 226 8.03 -4.90 -30.96
C GLY A 226 8.66 -6.30 -30.93
N THR A 227 8.69 -6.98 -32.09
CA THR A 227 9.18 -8.38 -32.20
C THR A 227 10.70 -8.53 -32.14
N THR A 228 11.44 -7.43 -32.13
CA THR A 228 12.90 -7.41 -32.15
C THR A 228 13.38 -6.66 -30.91
N ALA A 229 14.14 -7.34 -30.04
CA ALA A 229 14.75 -6.71 -28.87
C ALA A 229 15.70 -5.59 -29.33
N MET A 230 15.54 -4.38 -28.78
CA MET A 230 16.43 -3.27 -29.06
C MET A 230 17.44 -3.12 -27.92
N ALA A 231 18.73 -3.28 -28.20
CA ALA A 231 19.78 -3.10 -27.20
C ALA A 231 20.33 -1.67 -27.28
N VAL A 232 20.12 -0.87 -26.23
CA VAL A 232 20.70 0.47 -26.09
C VAL A 232 22.18 0.38 -25.66
N PRO A 233 23.07 1.27 -26.14
CA PRO A 233 24.47 1.29 -25.71
C PRO A 233 24.61 1.49 -24.20
N THR A 234 25.56 0.78 -23.58
CA THR A 234 25.83 0.83 -22.13
C THR A 234 26.61 2.07 -21.67
N ALA A 235 26.91 2.99 -22.58
CA ALA A 235 27.63 4.22 -22.30
C ALA A 235 26.96 5.39 -23.03
N ASP A 236 27.05 6.58 -22.45
CA ASP A 236 26.57 7.80 -23.09
C ASP A 236 27.34 8.11 -24.38
N GLY A 237 26.64 8.66 -25.35
CA GLY A 237 27.26 9.22 -26.55
C GLY A 237 28.03 10.49 -26.21
N THR A 238 29.13 10.74 -26.91
CA THR A 238 29.82 12.03 -26.85
C THR A 238 29.14 13.06 -27.74
N ASN A 239 29.39 14.34 -27.49
CA ASN A 239 28.87 15.44 -28.34
C ASN A 239 29.19 15.19 -29.82
N GLY A 240 28.18 15.28 -30.68
CA GLY A 240 28.29 15.00 -32.11
C GLY A 240 28.08 13.53 -32.50
N GLN A 241 27.71 12.65 -31.57
CA GLN A 241 27.24 11.30 -31.90
C GLN A 241 25.71 11.24 -32.02
N VAL A 242 25.24 10.35 -32.90
CA VAL A 242 23.83 9.95 -33.05
C VAL A 242 23.70 8.46 -32.76
N LEU A 243 22.55 8.08 -32.25
CA LEU A 243 22.21 6.67 -32.06
C LEU A 243 21.77 6.10 -33.41
N VAL A 244 22.50 5.10 -33.91
CA VAL A 244 22.19 4.43 -35.17
C VAL A 244 21.80 2.98 -34.92
N THR A 245 21.00 2.42 -35.83
CA THR A 245 20.69 0.99 -35.84
C THR A 245 21.38 0.31 -37.02
N ASP A 246 21.79 -0.94 -36.83
CA ASP A 246 22.27 -1.81 -37.92
C ASP A 246 21.12 -2.53 -38.66
N GLY A 247 19.86 -2.28 -38.28
CA GLY A 247 18.68 -2.94 -38.83
C GLY A 247 18.37 -4.31 -38.22
N SER A 248 19.19 -4.79 -37.28
CA SER A 248 18.99 -6.05 -36.54
C SER A 248 18.49 -5.86 -35.11
N GLY A 249 18.27 -4.62 -34.69
CA GLY A 249 17.87 -4.25 -33.33
C GLY A 249 19.02 -3.75 -32.45
N THR A 250 20.28 -3.90 -32.88
CA THR A 250 21.41 -3.30 -32.19
C THR A 250 21.42 -1.79 -32.39
N LEU A 251 21.45 -1.02 -31.31
CA LEU A 251 21.70 0.42 -31.35
C LEU A 251 23.15 0.71 -30.94
N SER A 252 23.81 1.63 -31.64
CA SER A 252 25.19 2.05 -31.33
C SER A 252 25.38 3.55 -31.53
N TRP A 253 26.27 4.16 -30.74
CA TRP A 253 26.66 5.55 -30.97
C TRP A 253 27.61 5.61 -32.16
N SER A 254 27.19 6.32 -33.20
CA SER A 254 28.05 6.68 -34.31
C SER A 254 28.28 8.18 -34.28
N THR A 255 29.48 8.65 -34.62
CA THR A 255 29.67 10.06 -34.93
C THR A 255 28.67 10.43 -36.03
N ALA A 256 27.83 11.43 -35.77
CA ALA A 256 27.00 12.03 -36.80
C ALA A 256 27.98 12.48 -37.88
N GLY A 257 27.85 11.93 -39.09
CA GLY A 257 28.67 12.35 -40.20
C GLY A 257 28.52 13.86 -40.33
N SER A 258 29.51 14.62 -39.86
CA SER A 258 29.68 15.97 -40.34
C SER A 258 29.96 15.81 -41.81
N VAL A 259 29.11 16.37 -42.67
CA VAL A 259 29.48 16.59 -44.06
C VAL A 259 30.64 17.58 -44.03
N SER A 260 31.85 17.08 -43.84
CA SER A 260 33.07 17.88 -43.76
C SER A 260 33.51 18.34 -45.14
N SER A 261 33.02 17.65 -46.18
CA SER A 261 33.29 17.94 -47.58
C SER A 261 32.10 17.51 -48.46
N LEU A 262 31.92 18.17 -49.61
CA LEU A 262 30.89 17.81 -50.60
C LEU A 262 31.06 16.39 -51.14
N SER A 263 32.29 15.84 -51.13
CA SER A 263 32.59 14.45 -51.52
C SER A 263 32.01 13.40 -50.56
N ASP A 264 31.58 13.81 -49.36
CA ASP A 264 30.89 12.92 -48.41
C ASP A 264 29.40 12.74 -48.76
N LEU A 265 28.84 13.63 -49.59
CA LEU A 265 27.61 13.34 -50.31
C LEU A 265 27.99 12.68 -51.63
N SER A 266 27.32 11.59 -52.01
CA SER A 266 27.42 11.01 -53.35
C SER A 266 26.77 11.92 -54.41
N VAL A 267 27.23 13.17 -54.50
CA VAL A 267 26.82 14.17 -55.48
C VAL A 267 27.68 13.96 -56.71
N THR A 268 27.14 13.26 -57.70
CA THR A 268 27.73 13.22 -59.03
C THR A 268 27.23 14.43 -59.81
N ALA A 269 28.11 15.39 -60.10
CA ALA A 269 27.81 16.49 -61.01
C ALA A 269 28.35 16.18 -62.41
N THR A 270 27.52 16.34 -63.42
CA THR A 270 27.95 16.29 -64.82
C THR A 270 28.54 17.64 -65.24
N ALA A 271 29.37 17.65 -66.28
CA ALA A 271 29.92 18.89 -66.84
C ALA A 271 28.83 19.91 -67.21
N ALA A 272 27.64 19.43 -67.59
CA ALA A 272 26.50 20.29 -67.91
C ALA A 272 25.93 21.00 -66.68
N GLU A 273 25.90 20.34 -65.51
CA GLU A 273 25.37 20.92 -64.27
C GLU A 273 26.31 21.98 -63.69
N LEU A 274 27.64 21.79 -63.80
CA LEU A 274 28.62 22.79 -63.37
C LEU A 274 28.65 24.03 -64.26
N ASN A 275 28.62 23.84 -65.60
CA ASN A 275 28.68 24.95 -66.57
C ASN A 275 27.49 25.93 -66.44
N ILE A 276 26.38 25.47 -65.85
CA ILE A 276 25.20 26.31 -65.58
C ILE A 276 25.45 27.25 -64.39
N MET A 277 26.29 26.88 -63.42
CA MET A 277 26.51 27.66 -62.19
C MET A 277 27.52 28.79 -62.34
N ASP A 278 28.58 28.62 -63.13
CA ASP A 278 29.64 29.64 -63.30
C ASP A 278 29.74 30.22 -64.71
N GLY A 279 29.04 29.64 -65.70
CA GLY A 279 29.05 30.09 -67.09
C GLY A 279 30.34 29.79 -67.85
N VAL A 280 31.21 28.94 -67.30
CA VAL A 280 32.48 28.50 -67.91
C VAL A 280 32.40 27.01 -68.23
N THR A 281 33.20 26.53 -69.20
CA THR A 281 33.30 25.09 -69.47
C THR A 281 34.18 24.42 -68.41
N ALA A 282 33.55 23.68 -67.50
CA ALA A 282 34.19 22.88 -66.47
C ALA A 282 35.21 21.92 -67.08
N THR A 283 36.43 22.02 -66.57
CA THR A 283 37.55 21.16 -66.94
C THR A 283 37.44 19.82 -66.22
N ALA A 284 38.07 18.77 -66.77
CA ALA A 284 38.14 17.46 -66.11
C ALA A 284 38.74 17.55 -64.70
N THR A 285 39.62 18.52 -64.46
CA THR A 285 40.20 18.78 -63.13
C THR A 285 39.17 19.32 -62.15
N GLU A 286 38.25 20.19 -62.59
CA GLU A 286 37.18 20.74 -61.74
C GLU A 286 36.09 19.70 -61.44
N LEU A 287 35.78 18.84 -62.42
CA LEU A 287 34.93 17.65 -62.20
C LEU A 287 35.55 16.73 -61.14
N ASN A 288 36.83 16.41 -61.30
CA ASN A 288 37.58 15.54 -60.38
C ASN A 288 37.73 16.10 -58.95
N LEU A 289 37.52 17.41 -58.76
CA LEU A 289 37.60 18.07 -57.46
C LEU A 289 36.29 18.01 -56.68
N ILE A 290 35.17 17.72 -57.37
CA ILE A 290 33.82 17.70 -56.80
C ILE A 290 33.28 16.26 -56.69
N ASP A 291 33.70 15.36 -57.58
CA ASP A 291 33.29 13.94 -57.56
C ASP A 291 34.04 13.08 -56.52
N GLY A 292 35.20 13.54 -56.02
CA GLY A 292 36.00 12.88 -54.98
C GLY A 292 37.19 12.09 -55.52
#